data_AF-S8CC04-F1
#
_entry.id   AF-S8CC04-F1
#
_cell.length_a   1.000
_cell.length_b   1.000
_cell.length_c   1.000
_cell.angle_alpha   90.00
_cell.angle_beta   90.00
_cell.angle_gamma   90.00
#
_symmetry.space_group_name_H-M   'P 1'
#
loop_
_entity.id
_entity.type
_entity.pdbx_description
1 polymer ?
#
loop_
_entity_poly.entity_id
_entity_poly.type
_entity_poly.pdbx_seq_one_letter_code
_entity_poly.pdbx_strand_id
1 'polypeptide(L)'
;MPIFYDEKTPQPFNDPTVLYDLSDYPEDEDVRKGAAKTGHVYMDAMGFGMGSCCLQITFQAKNISEARTLYDQLCPLGPIMLALSAASPIFKGYLTDIDCRWNVISAAVDDRTEEERGLKPLSEDKYLIPKSRYDSVSTYISQDPGFRQEYNDVNIHQNPILKQKLLDGGMDEMLARHFAHLFIRDPLVVFSESVKNFNINENDNFENIQSTNWQHMRFKPPPSSEDTIGWRVEFRSMEVQLTDFENAAFSIFIVLLTRTILSYGLNFYIPISKVTENMETAHRRNAVLCEKFYFRKHVFPHRYSSRNGKGVLNPTHDQSASNTPKFPEPGPVEDEYCLMTISEIMNGQSSPNGFPGLISLIESYLNSVNVDVETRCELARYLDLIKKRSNGTWETAATWIRNFVRKHPKYEKDSKVNSEINYDLIKAAENLGNSDGKGTDLRKGLFEQRQL
;
A
#
# COMPACT_ATOMS: atom_id res chain seq x y z
N MET A 1 9.69 -9.29 -15.07
CA MET A 1 10.01 -8.01 -14.39
C MET A 1 11.01 -7.21 -15.23
N PRO A 2 10.81 -5.90 -15.52
CA PRO A 2 11.75 -5.13 -16.34
C PRO A 2 13.18 -5.16 -15.78
N ILE A 3 14.15 -5.46 -16.65
CA ILE A 3 15.58 -5.45 -16.28
C ILE A 3 16.06 -4.01 -16.11
N PHE A 4 16.96 -3.78 -15.16
CA PHE A 4 17.71 -2.53 -15.12
C PHE A 4 18.72 -2.51 -16.27
N TYR A 5 18.69 -1.51 -17.15
CA TYR A 5 19.70 -1.37 -18.19
C TYR A 5 20.87 -0.52 -17.70
N ASP A 6 21.96 -1.19 -17.30
CA ASP A 6 23.27 -0.60 -17.02
C ASP A 6 24.20 -0.67 -18.27
N GLU A 7 25.41 -0.13 -18.18
CA GLU A 7 26.31 0.10 -19.32
C GLU A 7 26.55 -1.12 -20.22
N LYS A 8 26.65 -2.32 -19.64
CA LYS A 8 26.92 -3.59 -20.34
C LYS A 8 25.74 -4.56 -20.28
N THR A 9 24.56 -4.10 -19.87
CA THR A 9 23.37 -4.95 -19.92
C THR A 9 23.04 -5.25 -21.38
N PRO A 10 22.87 -6.53 -21.78
CA PRO A 10 22.55 -6.87 -23.16
C PRO A 10 21.33 -6.10 -23.68
N GLN A 11 21.41 -5.59 -24.91
CA GLN A 11 20.29 -4.96 -25.61
C GLN A 11 20.12 -5.60 -26.99
N PRO A 12 19.06 -6.40 -27.23
CA PRO A 12 18.01 -6.76 -26.29
C PRO A 12 18.49 -7.67 -25.14
N PHE A 13 17.91 -7.52 -23.96
CA PHE A 13 18.08 -8.48 -22.87
C PHE A 13 17.09 -9.64 -23.05
N ASN A 14 17.60 -10.86 -23.13
CA ASN A 14 16.80 -12.08 -23.00
C ASN A 14 17.33 -12.82 -21.78
N ASP A 15 16.44 -13.18 -20.84
CA ASP A 15 16.84 -13.82 -19.58
C ASP A 15 17.55 -15.17 -19.88
N PRO A 16 18.87 -15.28 -19.64
CA PRO A 16 19.63 -16.47 -20.01
C PRO A 16 19.37 -17.65 -19.07
N THR A 17 18.59 -17.45 -18.00
CA THR A 17 18.22 -18.51 -17.05
C THR A 17 16.95 -19.26 -17.46
N VAL A 18 16.30 -18.86 -18.56
CA VAL A 18 15.11 -19.52 -19.09
C VAL A 18 15.51 -20.80 -19.82
N LEU A 19 14.93 -21.92 -19.40
CA LEU A 19 15.20 -23.25 -19.99
C LEU A 19 14.19 -23.56 -21.09
N TYR A 20 14.44 -23.05 -22.31
CA TYR A 20 13.55 -23.23 -23.47
C TYR A 20 13.42 -24.68 -23.95
N ASP A 21 14.34 -25.57 -23.58
CA ASP A 21 14.34 -26.98 -23.97
C ASP A 21 13.61 -27.88 -22.95
N LEU A 22 13.17 -27.33 -21.82
CA LEU A 22 12.44 -28.09 -20.80
C LEU A 22 11.04 -28.47 -21.31
N SER A 23 10.62 -29.71 -21.06
CA SER A 23 9.34 -30.26 -21.51
C SER A 23 8.81 -31.35 -20.57
N ASP A 24 9.18 -31.25 -19.29
CA ASP A 24 8.79 -32.20 -18.26
C ASP A 24 7.31 -32.00 -17.86
N TYR A 25 6.80 -30.77 -17.99
CA TYR A 25 5.42 -30.39 -17.67
C TYR A 25 4.77 -29.59 -18.80
N PRO A 26 3.42 -29.64 -18.95
CA PRO A 26 2.69 -28.84 -19.95
C PRO A 26 3.01 -27.34 -19.89
N GLU A 27 3.19 -26.80 -18.69
CA GLU A 27 3.48 -25.39 -18.40
C GLU A 27 4.86 -24.96 -18.90
N ASP A 28 5.80 -25.88 -19.12
CA ASP A 28 7.12 -25.56 -19.69
C ASP A 28 7.01 -24.95 -21.10
N GLU A 29 5.87 -25.13 -21.78
CA GLU A 29 5.61 -24.50 -23.08
C GLU A 29 5.35 -22.99 -22.99
N ASP A 30 5.02 -22.45 -21.82
CA ASP A 30 4.64 -21.05 -21.65
C ASP A 30 5.75 -20.09 -22.09
N VAL A 31 7.01 -20.43 -21.83
CA VAL A 31 8.15 -19.61 -22.27
C VAL A 31 8.29 -19.59 -23.80
N ARG A 32 7.93 -20.70 -24.48
CA ARG A 32 7.91 -20.80 -25.95
C ARG A 32 6.70 -20.09 -26.56
N LYS A 33 5.61 -19.96 -25.79
CA LYS A 33 4.40 -19.18 -26.13
C LYS A 33 4.52 -17.68 -25.81
N GLY A 34 5.66 -17.23 -25.30
CA GLY A 34 5.97 -15.81 -25.10
C GLY A 34 5.74 -15.30 -23.67
N ALA A 35 5.62 -16.18 -22.66
CA ALA A 35 5.59 -15.77 -21.26
C ALA A 35 6.88 -15.05 -20.83
N ALA A 36 8.03 -15.48 -21.36
CA ALA A 36 9.31 -14.78 -21.22
C ALA A 36 9.41 -13.62 -22.22
N LYS A 37 9.44 -12.38 -21.70
CA LYS A 37 9.47 -11.16 -22.52
C LYS A 37 10.89 -10.62 -22.66
N THR A 38 11.27 -10.16 -23.84
CA THR A 38 12.48 -9.37 -24.04
C THR A 38 12.50 -8.15 -23.11
N GLY A 39 13.67 -7.83 -22.55
CA GLY A 39 13.85 -6.76 -21.57
C GLY A 39 13.34 -7.09 -20.17
N HIS A 40 12.99 -8.35 -19.88
CA HIS A 40 12.44 -8.74 -18.59
C HIS A 40 13.15 -9.98 -18.01
N VAL A 41 13.37 -9.96 -16.69
CA VAL A 41 13.68 -11.13 -15.86
C VAL A 41 12.41 -11.98 -15.75
N TYR A 42 12.51 -13.28 -16.07
CA TYR A 42 11.38 -14.21 -16.08
C TYR A 42 11.29 -14.98 -14.75
N MET A 43 10.09 -15.04 -14.18
CA MET A 43 9.75 -15.72 -12.92
C MET A 43 8.39 -16.38 -13.09
N ASP A 44 8.26 -17.62 -12.62
CA ASP A 44 7.16 -18.54 -12.95
C ASP A 44 6.65 -19.36 -11.75
N ALA A 45 7.10 -19.02 -10.54
CA ALA A 45 6.74 -19.73 -9.33
C ALA A 45 6.17 -18.80 -8.25
N MET A 46 5.19 -19.29 -7.50
CA MET A 46 4.59 -18.61 -6.35
C MET A 46 5.66 -18.11 -5.35
N GLY A 47 6.74 -18.87 -5.18
CA GLY A 47 7.85 -18.55 -4.28
C GLY A 47 8.57 -17.23 -4.60
N PHE A 48 8.58 -16.76 -5.85
CA PHE A 48 9.16 -15.46 -6.19
C PHE A 48 8.38 -14.30 -5.57
N GLY A 49 7.06 -14.45 -5.44
CA GLY A 49 6.18 -13.47 -4.80
C GLY A 49 6.04 -13.74 -3.30
N MET A 50 5.35 -14.81 -2.94
CA MET A 50 5.01 -15.13 -1.55
C MET A 50 6.21 -15.52 -0.68
N GLY A 51 7.38 -15.78 -1.28
CA GLY A 51 8.66 -15.88 -0.56
C GLY A 51 9.29 -14.52 -0.20
N SER A 52 8.68 -13.41 -0.62
CA SER A 52 9.08 -12.06 -0.20
C SER A 52 8.53 -11.70 1.18
N CYS A 53 9.20 -10.79 1.87
CA CYS A 53 8.80 -10.32 3.20
C CYS A 53 8.13 -8.93 3.15
N CYS A 54 7.40 -8.58 4.21
CA CYS A 54 6.73 -7.29 4.33
C CYS A 54 6.54 -6.83 5.76
N LEU A 55 6.29 -5.53 5.94
CA LEU A 55 5.83 -4.97 7.20
C LEU A 55 4.32 -4.73 7.10
N GLN A 56 3.56 -5.42 7.95
CA GLN A 56 2.10 -5.26 8.06
C GLN A 56 1.75 -4.82 9.46
N ILE A 57 0.78 -3.91 9.58
CA ILE A 57 0.33 -3.42 10.87
C ILE A 57 -1.18 -3.55 10.96
N THR A 58 -1.64 -4.24 11.99
CA THR A 58 -3.06 -4.39 12.29
C THR A 58 -3.42 -3.53 13.50
N PHE A 59 -4.48 -2.74 13.37
CA PHE A 59 -5.03 -1.92 14.45
C PHE A 59 -6.45 -2.39 14.78
N GLN A 60 -6.78 -2.44 16.07
CA GLN A 60 -8.14 -2.62 16.53
C GLN A 60 -8.81 -1.25 16.71
N ALA A 61 -9.94 -1.05 16.03
CA ALA A 61 -10.75 0.15 16.17
C ALA A 61 -11.75 -0.01 17.33
N LYS A 62 -12.34 1.10 17.79
CA LYS A 62 -13.34 1.05 18.87
C LYS A 62 -14.63 0.32 18.48
N ASN A 63 -15.00 0.37 17.20
CA ASN A 63 -16.21 -0.23 16.64
C ASN A 63 -16.10 -0.33 15.11
N ILE A 64 -17.12 -0.94 14.48
CA ILE A 64 -17.18 -1.15 13.02
C ILE A 64 -17.11 0.17 12.23
N SER A 65 -17.78 1.22 12.70
CA SER A 65 -17.81 2.52 12.01
C SER A 65 -16.42 3.15 11.95
N GLU A 66 -15.69 3.14 13.08
CA GLU A 66 -14.31 3.64 13.12
C GLU A 66 -13.36 2.75 12.29
N ALA A 67 -13.54 1.43 12.31
CA ALA A 67 -12.75 0.52 11.47
C ALA A 67 -12.95 0.82 9.97
N ARG A 68 -14.19 1.04 9.53
CA ARG A 68 -14.49 1.39 8.14
C ARG A 68 -13.88 2.74 7.77
N THR A 69 -13.99 3.76 8.63
CA THR A 69 -13.33 5.05 8.42
C THR A 69 -11.82 4.89 8.32
N LEU A 70 -11.17 4.18 9.22
CA LEU A 70 -9.72 3.97 9.14
C LEU A 70 -9.28 3.20 7.89
N TYR A 71 -10.02 2.17 7.50
CA TYR A 71 -9.76 1.42 6.25
C TYR A 71 -9.78 2.37 5.05
N ASP A 72 -10.79 3.22 4.95
CA ASP A 72 -10.95 4.15 3.85
C ASP A 72 -9.92 5.28 3.86
N GLN A 73 -9.69 5.91 5.02
CA GLN A 73 -8.77 7.05 5.14
C GLN A 73 -7.30 6.64 4.96
N LEU A 74 -6.95 5.37 5.24
CA LEU A 74 -5.60 4.86 5.03
C LEU A 74 -5.37 4.30 3.61
N CYS A 75 -6.42 3.97 2.86
CA CYS A 75 -6.31 3.41 1.51
C CYS A 75 -5.42 4.27 0.57
N PRO A 76 -5.62 5.60 0.45
CA PRO A 76 -4.76 6.45 -0.38
C PRO A 76 -3.28 6.47 0.02
N LEU A 77 -2.95 6.09 1.27
CA LEU A 77 -1.58 6.05 1.78
C LEU A 77 -0.87 4.76 1.39
N GLY A 78 -1.58 3.70 1.01
CA GLY A 78 -1.02 2.43 0.55
C GLY A 78 0.15 2.60 -0.45
N PRO A 79 -0.07 3.23 -1.61
CA PRO A 79 0.97 3.45 -2.61
C PRO A 79 2.09 4.42 -2.17
N ILE A 80 1.74 5.43 -1.38
CA ILE A 80 2.71 6.41 -0.84
C ILE A 80 3.72 5.69 0.04
N MET A 81 3.23 4.82 0.93
CA MET A 81 4.07 4.06 1.84
C MET A 81 4.81 2.93 1.13
N LEU A 82 4.26 2.36 0.06
CA LEU A 82 4.98 1.41 -0.79
C LEU A 82 6.23 2.06 -1.39
N ALA A 83 6.09 3.22 -2.04
CA ALA A 83 7.22 3.95 -2.63
C ALA A 83 8.24 4.41 -1.57
N LEU A 84 7.78 4.93 -0.43
CA LEU A 84 8.66 5.42 0.64
C LEU A 84 9.43 4.29 1.35
N SER A 85 8.85 3.08 1.42
CA SER A 85 9.47 1.92 2.09
C SER A 85 10.28 1.03 1.15
N ALA A 86 10.28 1.29 -0.16
CA ALA A 86 10.93 0.50 -1.22
C ALA A 86 12.23 -0.22 -0.80
N ALA A 87 12.26 -1.56 -0.94
CA ALA A 87 13.35 -2.42 -0.48
C ALA A 87 13.70 -3.59 -1.42
N SER A 88 13.09 -3.71 -2.59
CA SER A 88 13.21 -4.89 -3.47
C SER A 88 13.69 -4.54 -4.89
N PRO A 89 14.98 -4.17 -5.08
CA PRO A 89 15.51 -3.80 -6.40
C PRO A 89 16.15 -4.96 -7.18
N ILE A 90 16.20 -6.18 -6.59
CA ILE A 90 16.83 -7.36 -7.17
C ILE A 90 15.82 -8.50 -7.21
N PHE A 91 15.68 -9.14 -8.36
CA PHE A 91 14.91 -10.38 -8.52
C PHE A 91 15.70 -11.40 -9.32
N LYS A 92 15.69 -12.67 -8.88
CA LYS A 92 16.32 -13.81 -9.57
C LYS A 92 17.78 -13.55 -10.01
N GLY A 93 18.56 -12.86 -9.17
CA GLY A 93 19.98 -12.57 -9.46
C GLY A 93 20.22 -11.39 -10.42
N TYR A 94 19.22 -10.54 -10.66
CA TYR A 94 19.34 -9.37 -11.52
C TYR A 94 18.85 -8.10 -10.84
N LEU A 95 19.54 -6.98 -11.07
CA LEU A 95 18.97 -5.67 -10.81
C LEU A 95 17.77 -5.43 -11.75
N THR A 96 16.64 -5.05 -11.19
CA THR A 96 15.42 -4.73 -11.93
C THR A 96 15.15 -3.24 -11.97
N ASP A 97 14.38 -2.76 -12.94
CA ASP A 97 14.01 -1.33 -13.09
C ASP A 97 12.80 -0.92 -12.23
N ILE A 98 12.63 -1.61 -11.11
CA ILE A 98 11.62 -1.38 -10.07
C ILE A 98 12.29 -1.50 -8.70
N ASP A 99 11.63 -0.98 -7.66
CA ASP A 99 12.18 -1.00 -6.29
C ASP A 99 11.26 -1.68 -5.25
N CYS A 100 10.11 -2.23 -5.67
CA CYS A 100 9.05 -2.73 -4.77
C CYS A 100 8.59 -4.14 -5.16
N ARG A 101 8.24 -4.98 -4.17
CA ARG A 101 7.83 -6.38 -4.41
C ARG A 101 6.43 -6.57 -4.99
N TRP A 102 5.57 -5.55 -4.89
CA TRP A 102 4.13 -5.72 -4.92
C TRP A 102 3.59 -6.38 -6.21
N ASN A 103 4.02 -5.94 -7.38
CA ASN A 103 3.63 -6.55 -8.66
C ASN A 103 4.18 -7.97 -8.85
N VAL A 104 5.29 -8.35 -8.21
CA VAL A 104 5.78 -9.75 -8.22
C VAL A 104 4.83 -10.63 -7.41
N ILE A 105 4.44 -10.19 -6.21
CA ILE A 105 3.50 -10.95 -5.39
C ILE A 105 2.13 -11.03 -6.06
N SER A 106 1.66 -9.92 -6.63
CA SER A 106 0.40 -9.87 -7.37
C SER A 106 0.33 -10.93 -8.47
N ALA A 107 1.38 -11.03 -9.29
CA ALA A 107 1.47 -12.00 -10.37
C ALA A 107 1.72 -13.44 -9.88
N ALA A 108 2.44 -13.62 -8.78
CA ALA A 108 2.81 -14.94 -8.25
C ALA A 108 1.62 -15.75 -7.68
N VAL A 109 0.50 -15.09 -7.39
CA VAL A 109 -0.76 -15.72 -6.95
C VAL A 109 -1.95 -15.25 -7.77
N ASP A 110 -1.71 -14.84 -9.02
CA ASP A 110 -2.76 -14.52 -9.97
C ASP A 110 -3.33 -15.82 -10.53
N ASP A 111 -4.46 -16.24 -9.98
CA ASP A 111 -5.18 -17.46 -10.33
C ASP A 111 -6.11 -17.27 -11.52
N ARG A 112 -6.16 -16.07 -12.12
CA ARG A 112 -7.08 -15.78 -13.19
C ARG A 112 -6.81 -16.62 -14.44
N THR A 113 -7.86 -17.23 -14.97
CA THR A 113 -7.80 -17.93 -16.26
C THR A 113 -7.51 -16.95 -17.41
N GLU A 114 -7.31 -17.48 -18.62
CA GLU A 114 -7.24 -16.65 -19.82
C GLU A 114 -8.57 -15.94 -20.13
N GLU A 115 -9.72 -16.53 -19.79
CA GLU A 115 -11.02 -15.89 -19.97
C GLU A 115 -11.22 -14.76 -18.95
N GLU A 116 -10.91 -15.00 -17.67
CA GLU A 116 -11.02 -13.97 -16.63
C GLU A 116 -10.08 -12.79 -16.86
N ARG A 117 -8.91 -13.02 -17.48
CA ARG A 117 -7.99 -11.96 -17.92
C ARG A 117 -8.44 -11.24 -19.20
N GLY A 118 -9.50 -11.73 -19.87
CA GLY A 118 -9.99 -11.18 -21.13
C GLY A 118 -9.10 -11.50 -22.34
N LEU A 119 -8.23 -12.51 -22.23
CA LEU A 119 -7.41 -13.01 -23.34
C LEU A 119 -8.22 -13.94 -24.26
N LYS A 120 -9.28 -14.53 -23.72
CA LYS A 120 -10.29 -15.31 -24.45
C LYS A 120 -11.71 -14.80 -24.10
N PRO A 121 -12.70 -14.98 -24.99
CA PRO A 121 -14.10 -14.73 -24.63
C PRO A 121 -14.54 -15.62 -23.47
N LEU A 122 -15.42 -15.11 -22.61
CA LEU A 122 -16.03 -15.91 -21.54
C LEU A 122 -16.87 -17.05 -22.14
N SER A 123 -16.61 -18.27 -21.70
CA SER A 123 -17.38 -19.47 -22.02
C SER A 123 -17.66 -20.32 -20.79
N GLU A 124 -16.65 -20.54 -19.95
CA GLU A 124 -16.75 -21.30 -18.69
C GLU A 124 -16.76 -20.35 -17.48
N ASP A 125 -16.00 -19.26 -17.56
CA ASP A 125 -15.86 -18.29 -16.47
C ASP A 125 -16.99 -17.26 -16.44
N LYS A 126 -17.27 -16.73 -15.24
CA LYS A 126 -18.41 -15.83 -15.00
C LYS A 126 -18.10 -14.35 -15.25
N TYR A 127 -16.84 -13.94 -15.07
CA TYR A 127 -16.46 -12.54 -14.95
C TYR A 127 -15.15 -12.23 -15.67
N LEU A 128 -15.06 -11.04 -16.27
CA LEU A 128 -13.78 -10.45 -16.69
C LEU A 128 -13.17 -9.74 -15.49
N ILE A 129 -12.19 -10.34 -14.83
CA ILE A 129 -11.66 -9.83 -13.57
C ILE A 129 -10.40 -8.98 -13.84
N PRO A 130 -10.44 -7.66 -13.65
CA PRO A 130 -9.36 -6.77 -14.10
C PRO A 130 -8.08 -6.89 -13.27
N LYS A 131 -8.18 -7.36 -12.02
CA LYS A 131 -7.08 -7.40 -11.05
C LYS A 131 -6.84 -8.81 -10.54
N SER A 132 -5.61 -9.10 -10.10
CA SER A 132 -5.32 -10.32 -9.35
C SER A 132 -6.09 -10.32 -8.02
N ARG A 133 -6.23 -11.48 -7.37
CA ARG A 133 -6.75 -11.54 -5.99
C ARG A 133 -5.78 -10.94 -4.98
N TYR A 134 -4.50 -10.82 -5.34
CA TYR A 134 -3.52 -9.97 -4.67
C TYR A 134 -3.35 -8.67 -5.45
N ASP A 135 -3.96 -7.57 -5.00
CA ASP A 135 -3.92 -6.29 -5.72
C ASP A 135 -4.41 -5.12 -4.86
N SER A 136 -4.47 -3.91 -5.39
CA SER A 136 -5.03 -2.75 -4.72
C SER A 136 -6.49 -2.96 -4.30
N VAL A 137 -6.96 -2.25 -3.28
CA VAL A 137 -8.38 -2.26 -2.91
C VAL A 137 -9.27 -1.80 -4.08
N SER A 138 -10.48 -2.34 -4.16
CA SER A 138 -11.41 -2.06 -5.26
C SER A 138 -12.58 -1.15 -4.89
N THR A 139 -12.76 -0.86 -3.60
CA THR A 139 -13.88 -0.04 -3.10
C THR A 139 -13.56 0.50 -1.71
N TYR A 140 -13.96 1.74 -1.47
CA TYR A 140 -14.19 2.28 -0.14
C TYR A 140 -15.44 1.66 0.49
N ILE A 141 -15.48 1.61 1.81
CA ILE A 141 -16.49 0.87 2.58
C ILE A 141 -17.13 1.68 3.69
N SER A 142 -16.74 2.92 3.99
CA SER A 142 -17.25 3.72 5.11
C SER A 142 -18.46 4.56 4.75
N GLN A 143 -19.35 4.76 5.72
CA GLN A 143 -20.45 5.74 5.66
C GLN A 143 -19.99 7.12 6.19
N ASP A 144 -18.71 7.44 6.01
CA ASP A 144 -18.11 8.67 6.50
C ASP A 144 -18.75 9.90 5.83
N PRO A 145 -19.03 11.00 6.55
CA PRO A 145 -19.64 12.20 5.95
C PRO A 145 -18.80 12.85 4.84
N GLY A 146 -17.49 12.60 4.81
CA GLY A 146 -16.58 13.08 3.77
C GLY A 146 -16.55 12.20 2.52
N PHE A 147 -17.19 11.02 2.55
CA PHE A 147 -17.30 10.12 1.40
C PHE A 147 -18.27 10.66 0.35
N ARG A 148 -17.87 10.56 -0.91
CA ARG A 148 -18.66 10.86 -2.11
C ARG A 148 -18.68 9.62 -2.98
N GLN A 149 -19.82 9.30 -3.60
CA GLN A 149 -19.98 8.09 -4.42
C GLN A 149 -18.99 8.07 -5.60
N GLU A 150 -18.65 9.25 -6.09
CA GLU A 150 -17.68 9.52 -7.15
C GLU A 150 -16.26 9.03 -6.81
N TYR A 151 -15.93 8.74 -5.54
CA TYR A 151 -14.64 8.13 -5.21
C TYR A 151 -14.61 6.62 -5.51
N ASN A 152 -15.76 5.95 -5.51
CA ASN A 152 -15.90 4.56 -5.96
C ASN A 152 -16.17 4.54 -7.47
N ASP A 153 -15.22 5.05 -8.25
CA ASP A 153 -15.30 5.29 -9.69
C ASP A 153 -14.97 4.06 -10.56
N VAL A 154 -14.62 2.94 -9.94
CA VAL A 154 -14.32 1.69 -10.63
C VAL A 154 -15.51 0.73 -10.59
N ASN A 155 -15.80 0.12 -11.74
CA ASN A 155 -16.76 -0.97 -11.83
C ASN A 155 -16.15 -2.25 -11.28
N ILE A 156 -16.83 -2.88 -10.32
CA ILE A 156 -16.38 -4.13 -9.70
C ILE A 156 -17.46 -5.20 -9.86
N HIS A 157 -17.04 -6.38 -10.27
CA HIS A 157 -17.91 -7.56 -10.27
C HIS A 157 -18.29 -7.92 -8.83
N GLN A 158 -19.54 -8.34 -8.67
CA GLN A 158 -20.14 -8.72 -7.38
C GLN A 158 -20.94 -10.00 -7.61
N ASN A 159 -20.91 -10.89 -6.63
CA ASN A 159 -21.86 -11.99 -6.56
C ASN A 159 -23.25 -11.43 -6.15
N PRO A 160 -24.25 -11.36 -7.06
CA PRO A 160 -25.50 -10.66 -6.78
C PRO A 160 -26.36 -11.40 -5.75
N ILE A 161 -26.32 -12.75 -5.75
CA ILE A 161 -27.06 -13.58 -4.81
C ILE A 161 -26.50 -13.37 -3.40
N LEU A 162 -25.18 -13.39 -3.25
CA LEU A 162 -24.54 -13.14 -1.96
C LEU A 162 -24.80 -11.70 -1.48
N LYS A 163 -24.68 -10.71 -2.37
CA LYS A 163 -24.97 -9.32 -2.03
C LYS A 163 -26.37 -9.16 -1.45
N GLN A 164 -27.39 -9.73 -2.10
CA GLN A 164 -28.76 -9.64 -1.60
C GLN A 164 -28.90 -10.29 -0.22
N LYS A 165 -28.29 -11.47 -0.01
CA LYS A 165 -28.28 -12.12 1.32
C LYS A 165 -27.65 -11.25 2.40
N LEU A 166 -26.56 -10.55 2.09
CA LEU A 166 -25.91 -9.63 3.03
C LEU A 166 -26.81 -8.44 3.37
N LEU A 167 -27.48 -7.85 2.36
CA LEU A 167 -28.45 -6.77 2.56
C LEU A 167 -29.64 -7.22 3.41
N ASP A 168 -30.23 -8.39 3.11
CA ASP A 168 -31.34 -8.97 3.87
C ASP A 168 -30.94 -9.28 5.32
N GLY A 169 -29.65 -9.60 5.54
CA GLY A 169 -29.04 -9.78 6.86
C GLY A 169 -28.75 -8.48 7.62
N GLY A 170 -29.08 -7.31 7.05
CA GLY A 170 -28.93 -6.01 7.69
C GLY A 170 -27.61 -5.29 7.41
N MET A 171 -26.77 -5.79 6.50
CA MET A 171 -25.58 -5.09 6.03
C MET A 171 -25.97 -3.93 5.11
N ASP A 172 -25.28 -2.79 5.19
CA ASP A 172 -25.51 -1.69 4.26
C ASP A 172 -24.87 -1.95 2.89
N GLU A 173 -25.33 -1.18 1.89
CA GLU A 173 -24.94 -1.31 0.48
C GLU A 173 -23.42 -1.30 0.24
N MET A 174 -22.67 -0.43 0.91
CA MET A 174 -21.22 -0.32 0.68
C MET A 174 -20.48 -1.56 1.19
N LEU A 175 -20.84 -2.02 2.38
CA LEU A 175 -20.19 -3.18 2.98
C LEU A 175 -20.63 -4.48 2.29
N ALA A 176 -21.91 -4.58 1.89
CA ALA A 176 -22.41 -5.72 1.12
C ALA A 176 -21.74 -5.81 -0.25
N ARG A 177 -21.55 -4.67 -0.94
CA ARG A 177 -20.79 -4.59 -2.18
C ARG A 177 -19.34 -5.06 -2.02
N HIS A 178 -18.67 -4.66 -0.93
CA HIS A 178 -17.29 -5.08 -0.65
C HIS A 178 -17.16 -6.60 -0.52
N PHE A 179 -17.94 -7.22 0.36
CA PHE A 179 -17.86 -8.68 0.53
C PHE A 179 -18.36 -9.44 -0.70
N ALA A 180 -19.42 -8.97 -1.37
CA ALA A 180 -19.87 -9.58 -2.61
C ALA A 180 -18.81 -9.55 -3.73
N HIS A 181 -17.91 -8.56 -3.71
CA HIS A 181 -16.76 -8.52 -4.62
C HIS A 181 -15.67 -9.53 -4.24
N LEU A 182 -15.34 -9.72 -2.95
CA LEU A 182 -14.33 -10.71 -2.54
C LEU A 182 -14.73 -12.15 -2.93
N PHE A 183 -16.04 -12.42 -2.90
CA PHE A 183 -16.64 -13.73 -3.21
C PHE A 183 -16.95 -13.92 -4.71
N ILE A 184 -16.32 -13.15 -5.60
CA ILE A 184 -16.19 -13.55 -7.02
C ILE A 184 -15.07 -14.57 -7.21
N ARG A 185 -14.21 -14.74 -6.20
CA ARG A 185 -13.07 -15.67 -6.21
C ARG A 185 -13.48 -17.03 -5.69
N ASP A 186 -12.84 -18.06 -6.24
CA ASP A 186 -12.93 -19.41 -5.73
C ASP A 186 -11.96 -19.60 -4.53
N PRO A 187 -12.30 -20.54 -3.61
CA PRO A 187 -11.40 -20.94 -2.54
C PRO A 187 -10.21 -21.73 -3.12
N LEU A 188 -8.98 -21.35 -2.76
CA LEU A 188 -7.76 -21.99 -3.29
C LEU A 188 -7.39 -23.28 -2.55
N VAL A 189 -7.58 -23.29 -1.23
CA VAL A 189 -7.15 -24.38 -0.37
C VAL A 189 -8.29 -24.70 0.59
N VAL A 190 -8.85 -25.90 0.46
CA VAL A 190 -9.93 -26.39 1.32
C VAL A 190 -9.51 -27.74 1.88
N PHE A 191 -9.41 -27.85 3.21
CA PHE A 191 -9.12 -29.13 3.86
C PHE A 191 -10.36 -30.01 3.89
N SER A 192 -10.17 -31.32 3.71
CA SER A 192 -11.28 -32.27 3.64
C SER A 192 -12.09 -32.31 4.94
N GLU A 193 -11.41 -32.05 6.06
CA GLU A 193 -11.94 -31.97 7.42
C GLU A 193 -12.86 -30.76 7.57
N SER A 194 -12.50 -29.60 7.00
CA SER A 194 -13.33 -28.38 7.04
C SER A 194 -14.66 -28.57 6.30
N VAL A 195 -14.68 -29.42 5.26
CA VAL A 195 -15.92 -29.78 4.55
C VAL A 195 -16.76 -30.77 5.36
N LYS A 196 -16.11 -31.80 5.96
CA LYS A 196 -16.81 -32.83 6.74
C LYS A 196 -17.36 -32.30 8.07
N ASN A 197 -16.62 -31.41 8.72
CA ASN A 197 -16.95 -30.86 10.03
C ASN A 197 -17.51 -29.43 9.93
N PHE A 198 -18.26 -29.14 8.86
CA PHE A 198 -18.82 -27.82 8.63
C PHE A 198 -19.66 -27.35 9.83
N ASN A 199 -19.30 -26.19 10.38
CA ASN A 199 -20.04 -25.51 11.43
C ASN A 199 -20.42 -24.11 10.96
N ILE A 200 -21.73 -23.82 10.91
CA ILE A 200 -22.24 -22.52 10.46
C ILE A 200 -21.88 -21.36 11.42
N ASN A 201 -21.51 -21.67 12.67
CA ASN A 201 -21.12 -20.68 13.67
C ASN A 201 -19.62 -20.39 13.67
N GLU A 202 -18.83 -21.10 12.84
CA GLU A 202 -17.40 -20.87 12.66
C GLU A 202 -17.14 -20.00 11.43
N ASN A 203 -16.04 -19.24 11.49
CA ASN A 203 -15.65 -18.31 10.43
C ASN A 203 -14.66 -18.90 9.42
N ASP A 204 -14.21 -20.14 9.57
CA ASP A 204 -13.19 -20.78 8.71
C ASP A 204 -13.50 -20.68 7.21
N ASN A 205 -14.77 -20.93 6.83
CA ASN A 205 -15.18 -20.85 5.42
C ASN A 205 -15.19 -19.40 4.89
N PHE A 206 -15.54 -18.44 5.75
CA PHE A 206 -15.41 -17.03 5.42
C PHE A 206 -13.94 -16.63 5.28
N GLU A 207 -13.09 -17.07 6.22
CA GLU A 207 -11.65 -16.83 6.21
C GLU A 207 -10.96 -17.46 4.99
N ASN A 208 -11.47 -18.55 4.44
CA ASN A 208 -10.94 -19.14 3.21
C ASN A 208 -10.90 -18.13 2.05
N ILE A 209 -11.99 -17.36 1.86
CA ILE A 209 -12.07 -16.31 0.84
C ILE A 209 -11.40 -15.02 1.32
N GLN A 210 -11.69 -14.59 2.56
CA GLN A 210 -11.18 -13.34 3.10
C GLN A 210 -9.65 -13.31 3.20
N SER A 211 -9.04 -14.39 3.69
CA SER A 211 -7.58 -14.48 3.89
C SER A 211 -6.81 -14.56 2.57
N THR A 212 -7.46 -15.04 1.49
CA THR A 212 -6.88 -15.21 0.15
C THR A 212 -7.28 -14.10 -0.83
N ASN A 213 -7.99 -13.07 -0.37
CA ASN A 213 -8.02 -11.78 -1.05
C ASN A 213 -6.99 -10.87 -0.36
N TRP A 214 -5.85 -10.66 -1.03
CA TRP A 214 -4.69 -9.97 -0.46
C TRP A 214 -4.59 -8.55 -0.98
N GLN A 215 -5.31 -7.63 -0.34
CA GLN A 215 -5.29 -6.22 -0.71
C GLN A 215 -4.28 -5.40 0.11
N HIS A 216 -3.99 -4.17 -0.32
CA HIS A 216 -3.07 -3.28 0.42
C HIS A 216 -3.67 -2.76 1.73
N MET A 217 -5.00 -2.77 1.84
CA MET A 217 -5.73 -2.68 3.09
C MET A 217 -6.56 -3.94 3.27
N ARG A 218 -6.77 -4.38 4.51
CA ARG A 218 -7.71 -5.45 4.82
C ARG A 218 -8.62 -5.04 5.98
N PHE A 219 -9.92 -5.14 5.76
CA PHE A 219 -10.94 -4.98 6.79
C PHE A 219 -11.21 -6.34 7.43
N LYS A 220 -10.96 -6.47 8.74
CA LYS A 220 -10.97 -7.76 9.45
C LYS A 220 -12.14 -7.80 10.45
N PRO A 221 -13.19 -8.57 10.17
CA PRO A 221 -14.23 -8.88 11.16
C PRO A 221 -13.64 -9.53 12.42
N PRO A 222 -14.35 -9.42 13.56
CA PRO A 222 -13.98 -10.17 14.76
C PRO A 222 -14.10 -11.68 14.50
N PRO A 223 -13.22 -12.52 15.08
CA PRO A 223 -13.36 -13.97 15.01
C PRO A 223 -14.58 -14.42 15.84
N SER A 224 -15.17 -15.56 15.49
CA SER A 224 -16.30 -16.12 16.27
C SER A 224 -15.85 -16.75 17.60
N SER A 225 -14.56 -17.05 17.76
CA SER A 225 -14.00 -17.79 18.90
C SER A 225 -13.40 -16.92 20.01
N GLU A 226 -13.23 -15.60 19.80
CA GLU A 226 -12.56 -14.71 20.77
C GLU A 226 -13.25 -13.34 20.91
N ASP A 227 -13.94 -13.14 22.03
CA ASP A 227 -14.75 -11.94 22.29
C ASP A 227 -13.93 -10.65 22.53
N THR A 228 -12.62 -10.77 22.81
CA THR A 228 -11.75 -9.61 23.08
C THR A 228 -11.24 -8.94 21.80
N ILE A 229 -11.29 -9.66 20.67
CA ILE A 229 -10.83 -9.18 19.39
C ILE A 229 -11.99 -8.47 18.68
N GLY A 230 -11.86 -7.16 18.51
CA GLY A 230 -12.84 -6.33 17.81
C GLY A 230 -12.62 -6.24 16.30
N TRP A 231 -13.29 -5.25 15.70
CA TRP A 231 -13.09 -4.88 14.30
C TRP A 231 -11.69 -4.31 14.09
N ARG A 232 -10.97 -4.87 13.12
CA ARG A 232 -9.58 -4.51 12.86
C ARG A 232 -9.39 -4.04 11.41
N VAL A 233 -8.36 -3.22 11.22
CA VAL A 233 -7.89 -2.78 9.92
C VAL A 233 -6.41 -3.11 9.83
N GLU A 234 -6.00 -3.69 8.72
CA GLU A 234 -4.61 -4.07 8.47
C GLU A 234 -4.06 -3.30 7.27
N PHE A 235 -2.94 -2.60 7.48
CA PHE A 235 -2.17 -1.87 6.47
C PHE A 235 -1.03 -2.76 5.97
N ARG A 236 -0.97 -3.04 4.67
CA ARG A 236 -0.22 -4.21 4.13
C ARG A 236 0.80 -3.88 3.03
N SER A 237 0.88 -2.63 2.57
CA SER A 237 1.70 -2.30 1.41
C SER A 237 3.20 -2.24 1.71
N MET A 238 3.60 -1.88 2.93
CA MET A 238 5.00 -1.55 3.22
C MET A 238 5.96 -2.73 3.02
N GLU A 239 7.13 -2.41 2.48
CA GLU A 239 8.27 -3.32 2.44
C GLU A 239 8.85 -3.45 3.85
N VAL A 240 9.39 -4.62 4.18
CA VAL A 240 10.16 -4.79 5.42
C VAL A 240 11.51 -4.09 5.26
N GLN A 241 11.99 -3.47 6.33
CA GLN A 241 13.26 -2.75 6.36
C GLN A 241 14.38 -3.62 6.95
N LEU A 242 15.63 -3.21 6.71
CA LEU A 242 16.81 -3.98 7.14
C LEU A 242 17.01 -3.97 8.65
N THR A 243 16.46 -2.98 9.36
CA THR A 243 16.63 -2.89 10.81
C THR A 243 15.34 -2.66 11.60
N ASP A 244 15.36 -3.06 12.87
CA ASP A 244 14.24 -2.91 13.79
C ASP A 244 13.87 -1.45 14.00
N PHE A 245 14.85 -0.54 14.05
CA PHE A 245 14.58 0.89 14.16
C PHE A 245 13.77 1.42 12.95
N GLU A 246 14.15 1.03 11.73
CA GLU A 246 13.42 1.44 10.53
C GLU A 246 12.01 0.85 10.49
N ASN A 247 11.85 -0.44 10.83
CA ASN A 247 10.55 -1.10 10.92
C ASN A 247 9.66 -0.47 12.01
N ALA A 248 10.22 -0.13 13.16
CA ALA A 248 9.53 0.58 14.23
C ALA A 248 9.10 1.98 13.81
N ALA A 249 9.94 2.71 13.07
CA ALA A 249 9.61 4.05 12.59
C ALA A 249 8.38 4.06 11.68
N PHE A 250 8.34 3.15 10.70
CA PHE A 250 7.17 2.99 9.82
C PHE A 250 5.94 2.54 10.59
N SER A 251 6.11 1.65 11.58
CA SER A 251 5.02 1.20 12.43
C SER A 251 4.40 2.32 13.24
N ILE A 252 5.24 3.07 13.94
CA ILE A 252 4.86 4.21 14.76
C ILE A 252 4.23 5.31 13.90
N PHE A 253 4.77 5.57 12.70
CA PHE A 253 4.21 6.56 11.79
C PHE A 253 2.75 6.25 11.45
N ILE A 254 2.42 5.01 11.08
CA ILE A 254 1.03 4.63 10.77
C ILE A 254 0.16 4.72 12.03
N VAL A 255 0.63 4.26 13.20
CA VAL A 255 -0.10 4.39 14.48
C VAL A 255 -0.45 5.85 14.76
N LEU A 256 0.53 6.74 14.69
CA LEU A 256 0.34 8.17 14.95
C LEU A 256 -0.58 8.82 13.92
N LEU A 257 -0.49 8.40 12.65
CA LEU A 257 -1.37 8.88 11.60
C LEU A 257 -2.81 8.45 11.84
N THR A 258 -3.09 7.22 12.29
CA THR A 258 -4.47 6.80 12.61
C THR A 258 -5.07 7.66 13.73
N ARG A 259 -4.29 7.97 14.77
CA ARG A 259 -4.73 8.86 15.84
C ARG A 259 -4.97 10.28 15.33
N THR A 260 -4.09 10.79 14.49
CA THR A 260 -4.20 12.13 13.89
C THR A 260 -5.45 12.23 12.99
N ILE A 261 -5.73 11.21 12.17
CA ILE A 261 -6.94 11.09 11.34
C ILE A 261 -8.19 11.22 12.21
N LEU A 262 -8.28 10.41 13.27
CA LEU A 262 -9.47 10.37 14.12
C LEU A 262 -9.63 11.65 14.96
N SER A 263 -8.53 12.22 15.47
CA SER A 263 -8.58 13.41 16.31
C SER A 263 -8.98 14.67 15.54
N TYR A 264 -8.60 14.79 14.28
CA TYR A 264 -8.92 15.96 13.45
C TYR A 264 -10.05 15.73 12.45
N GLY A 265 -10.55 14.50 12.33
CA GLY A 265 -11.51 14.12 11.30
C GLY A 265 -10.96 14.33 9.89
N LEU A 266 -9.70 13.94 9.66
CA LEU A 266 -9.04 14.15 8.37
C LEU A 266 -9.72 13.36 7.26
N ASN A 267 -9.80 13.97 6.07
CA ASN A 267 -10.35 13.38 4.86
C ASN A 267 -9.26 13.25 3.79
N PHE A 268 -8.91 12.02 3.42
CA PHE A 268 -7.93 11.65 2.40
C PHE A 268 -8.55 11.07 1.13
N TYR A 269 -9.88 10.97 1.03
CA TYR A 269 -10.53 10.36 -0.12
C TYR A 269 -10.07 10.99 -1.44
N ILE A 270 -9.72 10.11 -2.36
CA ILE A 270 -9.51 10.33 -3.80
C ILE A 270 -10.14 9.16 -4.55
N PRO A 271 -10.46 9.28 -5.85
CA PRO A 271 -11.01 8.17 -6.62
C PRO A 271 -10.15 6.90 -6.58
N ILE A 272 -10.76 5.72 -6.50
CA ILE A 272 -10.08 4.42 -6.44
C ILE A 272 -9.21 4.19 -7.69
N SER A 273 -9.64 4.69 -8.86
CA SER A 273 -8.80 4.65 -10.05
C SER A 273 -7.45 5.36 -9.83
N LYS A 274 -7.43 6.47 -9.09
CA LYS A 274 -6.21 7.23 -8.76
C LYS A 274 -5.37 6.55 -7.69
N VAL A 275 -5.99 5.84 -6.74
CA VAL A 275 -5.24 4.96 -5.82
C VAL A 275 -4.55 3.84 -6.61
N THR A 276 -5.23 3.26 -7.60
CA THR A 276 -4.67 2.20 -8.46
C THR A 276 -3.53 2.73 -9.34
N GLU A 277 -3.69 3.91 -9.95
CA GLU A 277 -2.63 4.58 -10.72
C GLU A 277 -1.40 4.91 -9.84
N ASN A 278 -1.64 5.32 -8.60
CA ASN A 278 -0.58 5.54 -7.62
C ASN A 278 0.15 4.23 -7.26
N MET A 279 -0.56 3.09 -7.18
CA MET A 279 0.08 1.78 -6.95
C MET A 279 1.03 1.44 -8.09
N GLU A 280 0.65 1.64 -9.35
CA GLU A 280 1.56 1.44 -10.49
C GLU A 280 2.75 2.40 -10.44
N THR A 281 2.51 3.66 -10.10
CA THR A 281 3.57 4.68 -9.96
C THR A 281 4.58 4.31 -8.87
N ALA A 282 4.12 3.75 -7.76
CA ALA A 282 4.95 3.37 -6.62
C ALA A 282 6.00 2.30 -6.92
N HIS A 283 5.83 1.53 -8.00
CA HIS A 283 6.79 0.48 -8.40
C HIS A 283 8.01 1.03 -9.12
N ARG A 284 7.88 2.18 -9.78
CA ARG A 284 8.94 2.73 -10.63
C ARG A 284 10.21 2.93 -9.81
N ARG A 285 11.36 2.64 -10.41
CA ARG A 285 12.64 2.88 -9.76
C ARG A 285 12.75 4.34 -9.30
N ASN A 286 13.14 4.51 -8.05
CA ASN A 286 13.30 5.78 -7.37
C ASN A 286 12.01 6.63 -7.31
N ALA A 287 10.83 5.99 -7.33
CA ALA A 287 9.55 6.70 -7.31
C ALA A 287 9.40 7.68 -6.14
N VAL A 288 10.02 7.38 -5.00
CA VAL A 288 10.03 8.28 -3.82
C VAL A 288 10.58 9.68 -4.12
N LEU A 289 11.55 9.81 -5.04
CA LEU A 289 12.17 11.10 -5.39
C LEU A 289 11.78 11.61 -6.77
N CYS A 290 11.46 10.71 -7.72
CA CYS A 290 11.28 11.05 -9.12
C CYS A 290 9.82 11.18 -9.55
N GLU A 291 8.89 10.58 -8.80
CA GLU A 291 7.49 10.50 -9.22
C GLU A 291 6.58 11.41 -8.39
N LYS A 292 5.37 11.61 -8.91
CA LYS A 292 4.29 12.30 -8.21
C LYS A 292 3.08 11.40 -8.10
N PHE A 293 2.34 11.58 -7.02
CA PHE A 293 1.19 10.77 -6.65
C PHE A 293 -0.03 11.65 -6.50
N TYR A 294 -1.18 11.15 -6.94
CA TYR A 294 -2.46 11.79 -6.68
C TYR A 294 -2.73 11.80 -5.18
N PHE A 295 -2.95 12.98 -4.61
CA PHE A 295 -3.16 13.15 -3.18
C PHE A 295 -4.13 14.30 -2.88
N ARG A 296 -4.83 14.20 -1.75
CA ARG A 296 -5.81 15.19 -1.31
C ARG A 296 -5.16 16.55 -1.07
N LYS A 297 -5.73 17.62 -1.65
CA LYS A 297 -5.26 19.00 -1.42
C LYS A 297 -5.60 19.52 -0.02
N HIS A 298 -6.84 19.34 0.40
CA HIS A 298 -7.36 19.83 1.68
C HIS A 298 -7.96 18.67 2.48
N VAL A 299 -7.33 18.39 3.63
CA VAL A 299 -7.67 17.24 4.48
C VAL A 299 -8.54 17.58 5.68
N PHE A 300 -8.68 18.87 6.02
CA PHE A 300 -9.57 19.26 7.12
C PHE A 300 -11.02 19.34 6.64
N PRO A 301 -11.99 18.95 7.49
CA PRO A 301 -13.41 19.14 7.18
C PRO A 301 -13.74 20.61 6.90
N HIS A 302 -14.65 20.88 5.97
CA HIS A 302 -15.07 22.24 5.59
C HIS A 302 -15.54 23.11 6.78
N ARG A 303 -15.98 22.50 7.89
CA ARG A 303 -16.33 23.21 9.14
C ARG A 303 -15.16 23.97 9.75
N TYR A 304 -13.91 23.55 9.52
CA TYR A 304 -12.71 24.23 10.02
C TYR A 304 -12.22 25.36 9.10
N SER A 305 -12.49 25.28 7.80
CA SER A 305 -12.08 26.30 6.81
C SER A 305 -12.79 27.64 7.01
N SER A 306 -13.99 27.65 7.60
CA SER A 306 -14.77 28.89 7.81
C SER A 306 -14.28 29.77 8.96
N ARG A 307 -13.35 29.31 9.83
CA ARG A 307 -12.89 30.09 10.99
C ARG A 307 -11.81 31.14 10.68
N ASN A 308 -11.14 31.05 9.52
CA ASN A 308 -10.06 31.98 9.15
C ASN A 308 -10.50 33.09 8.18
N GLY A 309 -11.77 33.14 7.79
CA GLY A 309 -12.33 34.29 7.09
C GLY A 309 -12.73 35.38 8.08
N LYS A 310 -11.97 36.48 8.14
CA LYS A 310 -12.44 37.75 8.75
C LYS A 310 -13.61 38.29 7.92
N GLY A 311 -14.79 37.71 8.10
CA GLY A 311 -16.06 38.26 7.62
C GLY A 311 -16.55 39.30 8.61
N VAL A 312 -16.40 40.58 8.27
CA VAL A 312 -17.03 41.70 8.97
C VAL A 312 -18.54 41.51 8.88
N LEU A 313 -19.20 41.18 10.00
CA LEU A 313 -20.66 41.17 10.11
C LEU A 313 -21.14 42.62 10.30
N ASN A 314 -21.66 43.23 9.24
CA ASN A 314 -22.54 44.39 9.36
C ASN A 314 -23.97 43.88 9.65
N PRO A 315 -24.63 44.32 10.73
CA PRO A 315 -26.01 43.94 10.97
C PRO A 315 -26.94 44.93 10.25
N THR A 316 -27.53 44.50 9.14
CA THR A 316 -28.76 45.13 8.64
C THR A 316 -29.92 44.18 8.91
N HIS A 317 -30.85 44.64 9.74
CA HIS A 317 -32.13 44.03 10.01
C HIS A 317 -32.92 43.83 8.72
N ASP A 318 -33.25 42.58 8.38
CA ASP A 318 -34.57 42.30 7.83
C ASP A 318 -34.99 40.84 8.10
N GLN A 319 -36.24 40.68 8.49
CA GLN A 319 -36.84 39.43 8.96
C GLN A 319 -37.48 38.65 7.80
N SER A 320 -37.65 37.34 8.00
CA SER A 320 -38.45 36.38 7.22
C SER A 320 -37.77 35.64 6.04
N ALA A 321 -36.94 34.65 6.37
CA ALA A 321 -36.83 33.40 5.63
C ALA A 321 -36.17 32.35 6.53
N SER A 322 -36.53 31.07 6.37
CA SER A 322 -35.89 29.94 7.05
C SER A 322 -34.41 29.87 6.61
N ASN A 323 -33.54 30.56 7.34
CA ASN A 323 -32.10 30.62 7.09
C ASN A 323 -31.39 29.45 7.76
N THR A 324 -31.64 28.23 7.30
CA THR A 324 -30.58 27.22 7.36
C THR A 324 -29.57 27.58 6.28
N PRO A 325 -28.31 27.96 6.61
CA PRO A 325 -27.31 28.21 5.59
C PRO A 325 -27.15 26.92 4.77
N LYS A 326 -27.59 26.95 3.51
CA LYS A 326 -27.30 25.89 2.55
C LYS A 326 -25.79 25.90 2.37
N PHE A 327 -25.12 24.84 2.83
CA PHE A 327 -23.73 24.62 2.49
C PHE A 327 -23.63 24.61 0.96
N PRO A 328 -22.68 25.36 0.35
CA PRO A 328 -22.48 25.29 -1.09
C PRO A 328 -22.26 23.83 -1.48
N GLU A 329 -22.92 23.39 -2.56
CA GLU A 329 -22.70 22.04 -3.07
C GLU A 329 -21.21 21.84 -3.36
N PRO A 330 -20.64 20.68 -3.00
CA PRO A 330 -19.23 20.42 -3.28
C PRO A 330 -19.01 20.47 -4.80
N GLY A 331 -17.90 21.08 -5.23
CA GLY A 331 -17.51 21.13 -6.64
C GLY A 331 -17.15 19.76 -7.22
N PRO A 332 -16.60 19.71 -8.45
CA PRO A 332 -16.08 18.48 -9.05
C PRO A 332 -15.08 17.75 -8.13
N VAL A 333 -15.09 16.41 -8.11
CA VAL A 333 -14.15 15.61 -7.29
C VAL A 333 -12.70 15.81 -7.72
N GLU A 334 -12.49 16.05 -9.01
CA GLU A 334 -11.19 16.32 -9.63
C GLU A 334 -10.52 17.57 -9.04
N ASP A 335 -11.32 18.51 -8.52
CA ASP A 335 -10.83 19.71 -7.85
C ASP A 335 -10.39 19.45 -6.40
N GLU A 336 -10.48 18.23 -5.89
CA GLU A 336 -10.17 17.92 -4.49
C GLU A 336 -8.76 17.31 -4.28
N TYR A 337 -8.13 16.84 -5.36
CA TYR A 337 -6.80 16.23 -5.34
C TYR A 337 -5.86 16.84 -6.37
N CYS A 338 -4.55 16.60 -6.23
CA CYS A 338 -3.55 16.95 -7.22
C CYS A 338 -2.34 16.01 -7.13
N LEU A 339 -1.41 16.14 -8.09
CA LEU A 339 -0.14 15.43 -8.05
C LEU A 339 0.82 16.09 -7.06
N MET A 340 1.33 15.31 -6.11
CA MET A 340 2.33 15.72 -5.12
C MET A 340 3.50 14.73 -5.08
N THR A 341 4.71 15.22 -4.88
CA THR A 341 5.87 14.36 -4.55
C THR A 341 5.70 13.75 -3.16
N ILE A 342 6.40 12.65 -2.87
CA ILE A 342 6.40 12.07 -1.51
C ILE A 342 6.93 13.07 -0.46
N SER A 343 7.90 13.91 -0.83
CA SER A 343 8.37 14.98 0.05
C SER A 343 7.26 16.00 0.37
N GLU A 344 6.47 16.43 -0.62
CA GLU A 344 5.35 17.34 -0.37
C GLU A 344 4.27 16.69 0.51
N ILE A 345 3.99 15.40 0.32
CA ILE A 345 3.03 14.66 1.15
C ILE A 345 3.54 14.52 2.59
N MET A 346 4.82 14.21 2.80
CA MET A 346 5.36 14.00 4.15
C MET A 346 5.68 15.31 4.87
N ASN A 347 6.36 16.23 4.18
CA ASN A 347 6.97 17.44 4.74
C ASN A 347 6.15 18.72 4.47
N GLY A 348 5.16 18.65 3.58
CA GLY A 348 4.32 19.79 3.20
C GLY A 348 4.84 20.53 1.96
N GLN A 349 3.96 21.35 1.40
CA GLN A 349 4.28 22.24 0.29
C GLN A 349 4.71 23.60 0.81
N SER A 350 5.66 24.24 0.12
CA SER A 350 6.17 25.57 0.52
C SER A 350 5.16 26.71 0.31
N SER A 351 4.04 26.47 -0.39
CA SER A 351 3.05 27.51 -0.67
C SER A 351 2.19 27.82 0.58
N PRO A 352 1.79 29.08 0.82
CA PRO A 352 1.04 29.47 2.02
C PRO A 352 -0.30 28.72 2.21
N ASN A 353 -0.92 28.29 1.11
CA ASN A 353 -2.16 27.50 1.11
C ASN A 353 -1.93 26.05 0.67
N GLY A 354 -0.66 25.61 0.72
CA GLY A 354 -0.25 24.28 0.31
C GLY A 354 -0.65 23.20 1.31
N PHE A 355 -0.51 21.95 0.90
CA PHE A 355 -0.70 20.82 1.80
C PHE A 355 0.29 20.92 2.98
N PRO A 356 -0.16 20.80 4.25
CA PRO A 356 0.68 21.04 5.42
C PRO A 356 1.77 19.97 5.66
N GLY A 357 1.64 18.79 5.05
CA GLY A 357 2.50 17.65 5.30
C GLY A 357 1.98 16.76 6.44
N LEU A 358 2.06 15.44 6.25
CA LEU A 358 1.60 14.47 7.25
C LEU A 358 2.40 14.56 8.56
N ILE A 359 3.70 14.84 8.49
CA ILE A 359 4.55 14.95 9.67
C ILE A 359 4.13 16.16 10.50
N SER A 360 3.87 17.31 9.87
CA SER A 360 3.38 18.51 10.55
C SER A 360 2.03 18.26 11.25
N LEU A 361 1.12 17.51 10.61
CA LEU A 361 -0.17 17.14 11.19
C LEU A 361 0.00 16.24 12.42
N ILE A 362 0.90 15.24 12.34
CA ILE A 362 1.22 14.35 13.46
C ILE A 362 1.88 15.13 14.62
N GLU A 363 2.81 16.04 14.31
CA GLU A 363 3.45 16.88 15.33
C GLU A 363 2.43 17.79 16.03
N SER A 364 1.48 18.36 15.28
CA SER A 364 0.36 19.11 15.85
C SER A 364 -0.48 18.24 16.78
N TYR A 365 -0.77 17.00 16.39
CA TYR A 365 -1.52 16.05 17.23
C TYR A 365 -0.75 15.74 18.52
N LEU A 366 0.54 15.43 18.42
CA LEU A 366 1.40 15.16 19.56
C LEU A 366 1.49 16.35 20.53
N ASN A 367 1.47 17.59 20.02
CA ASN A 367 1.45 18.78 20.86
C ASN A 367 0.09 19.02 21.54
N SER A 368 -0.99 18.41 21.03
CA SER A 368 -2.35 18.53 21.61
C SER A 368 -2.64 17.50 22.69
N VAL A 369 -1.80 16.47 22.82
CA VAL A 369 -1.94 15.41 23.83
C VAL A 369 -0.78 15.49 24.82
N ASN A 370 -1.01 15.05 26.06
CA ASN A 370 -0.01 15.15 27.13
C ASN A 370 1.04 14.03 27.00
N VAL A 371 2.04 14.23 26.15
CA VAL A 371 3.20 13.35 25.99
C VAL A 371 4.37 13.91 26.79
N ASP A 372 5.06 13.05 27.55
CA ASP A 372 6.28 13.47 28.25
C ASP A 372 7.42 13.79 27.28
N VAL A 373 8.40 14.55 27.75
CA VAL A 373 9.49 15.06 26.90
C VAL A 373 10.37 13.93 26.34
N GLU A 374 10.60 12.88 27.11
CA GLU A 374 11.44 11.75 26.70
C GLU A 374 10.78 11.00 25.54
N THR A 375 9.51 10.60 25.70
CA THR A 375 8.70 9.99 24.64
C THR A 375 8.60 10.91 23.41
N ARG A 376 8.41 12.22 23.60
CA ARG A 376 8.34 13.19 22.49
C ARG A 376 9.65 13.22 21.68
N CYS A 377 10.79 13.19 22.36
CA CYS A 377 12.11 13.13 21.74
C CYS A 377 12.32 11.82 20.97
N GLU A 378 11.88 10.68 21.52
CA GLU A 378 11.95 9.40 20.82
C GLU A 378 11.10 9.37 19.55
N LEU A 379 9.83 9.80 19.64
CA LEU A 379 8.94 9.88 18.48
C LEU A 379 9.49 10.80 17.39
N ALA A 380 10.12 11.92 17.77
CA ALA A 380 10.76 12.82 16.81
C ALA A 380 11.87 12.12 16.01
N ARG A 381 12.58 11.15 16.59
CA ARG A 381 13.63 10.38 15.87
C ARG A 381 13.04 9.48 14.80
N TYR A 382 11.94 8.79 15.12
CA TYR A 382 11.23 7.95 14.15
C TYR A 382 10.64 8.80 13.00
N LEU A 383 10.05 9.96 13.31
CA LEU A 383 9.52 10.87 12.30
C LEU A 383 10.62 11.49 11.42
N ASP A 384 11.81 11.75 11.97
CA ASP A 384 12.95 12.28 11.21
C ASP A 384 13.43 11.32 10.11
N LEU A 385 13.32 9.99 10.32
CA LEU A 385 13.60 9.00 9.28
C LEU A 385 12.66 9.15 8.08
N ILE A 386 11.35 9.22 8.34
CA ILE A 386 10.32 9.39 7.32
C ILE A 386 10.52 10.73 6.57
N LYS A 387 10.79 11.81 7.32
CA LYS A 387 11.12 13.14 6.79
C LYS A 387 12.29 13.12 5.82
N LYS A 388 13.42 12.54 6.23
CA LYS A 388 14.66 12.55 5.45
C LYS A 388 14.64 11.58 4.28
N ARG A 389 13.92 10.47 4.41
CA ARG A 389 13.77 9.54 3.29
C ARG A 389 12.87 10.13 2.20
N SER A 390 11.78 10.79 2.58
CA SER A 390 10.85 11.40 1.63
C SER A 390 11.45 12.52 0.78
N ASN A 391 12.52 13.18 1.24
CA ASN A 391 13.19 14.26 0.51
C ASN A 391 14.58 13.88 -0.05
N GLY A 392 14.98 12.60 0.07
CA GLY A 392 16.23 12.09 -0.46
C GLY A 392 17.48 12.42 0.37
N THR A 393 17.34 13.04 1.55
CA THR A 393 18.45 13.18 2.50
C THR A 393 18.98 11.81 2.92
N TRP A 394 18.07 10.84 3.09
CA TRP A 394 18.39 9.43 3.35
C TRP A 394 17.82 8.54 2.26
N GLU A 395 18.60 7.54 1.85
CA GLU A 395 18.20 6.59 0.82
C GLU A 395 17.14 5.60 1.34
N THR A 396 16.32 5.07 0.42
CA THR A 396 15.52 3.86 0.68
C THR A 396 16.44 2.64 0.77
N ALA A 397 15.94 1.53 1.34
CA ALA A 397 16.67 0.27 1.33
C ALA A 397 16.96 -0.19 -0.11
N ALA A 398 16.02 -0.02 -1.04
CA ALA A 398 16.21 -0.36 -2.45
C ALA A 398 17.34 0.45 -3.11
N THR A 399 17.39 1.77 -2.88
CA THR A 399 18.48 2.61 -3.40
C THR A 399 19.83 2.19 -2.81
N TRP A 400 19.89 1.92 -1.51
CA TRP A 400 21.11 1.44 -0.87
C TRP A 400 21.59 0.10 -1.44
N ILE A 401 20.70 -0.90 -1.54
CA ILE A 401 21.01 -2.23 -2.13
C ILE A 401 21.54 -2.07 -3.55
N ARG A 402 20.88 -1.25 -4.37
CA ARG A 402 21.30 -0.98 -5.75
C ARG A 402 22.67 -0.32 -5.81
N ASN A 403 22.92 0.66 -4.95
CA ASN A 403 24.21 1.35 -4.86
C ASN A 403 25.32 0.41 -4.39
N PHE A 404 25.04 -0.47 -3.43
CA PHE A 404 25.95 -1.50 -2.96
C PHE A 404 26.41 -2.40 -4.12
N VAL A 405 25.45 -2.98 -4.86
CA VAL A 405 25.75 -3.80 -6.05
C VAL A 405 26.57 -3.01 -7.06
N ARG A 406 26.16 -1.78 -7.40
CA ARG A 406 26.82 -0.98 -8.44
C ARG A 406 28.25 -0.56 -8.10
N LYS A 407 28.59 -0.46 -6.81
CA LYS A 407 29.94 -0.16 -6.30
C LYS A 407 30.79 -1.41 -6.07
N HIS A 408 30.19 -2.60 -6.06
CA HIS A 408 30.88 -3.84 -5.77
C HIS A 408 31.99 -4.14 -6.80
N PRO A 409 33.23 -4.52 -6.40
CA PRO A 409 34.33 -4.75 -7.33
C PRO A 409 34.07 -5.83 -8.40
N LYS A 410 33.21 -6.79 -8.08
CA LYS A 410 32.79 -7.88 -8.99
C LYS A 410 31.60 -7.54 -9.89
N TYR A 411 31.02 -6.35 -9.77
CA TYR A 411 29.88 -5.96 -10.59
C TYR A 411 30.34 -5.43 -11.94
N GLU A 412 29.94 -6.10 -13.02
CA GLU A 412 30.46 -5.84 -14.37
C GLU A 412 29.66 -4.80 -15.16
N LYS A 413 28.71 -4.11 -14.50
CA LYS A 413 27.74 -3.18 -15.14
C LYS A 413 26.80 -3.88 -16.12
N ASP A 414 26.54 -5.17 -15.94
CA ASP A 414 25.67 -6.01 -16.78
C ASP A 414 24.34 -6.39 -16.09
N SER A 415 24.03 -5.71 -14.98
CA SER A 415 22.85 -5.93 -14.13
C SER A 415 22.78 -7.29 -13.44
N LYS A 416 23.83 -8.12 -13.51
CA LYS A 416 23.89 -9.40 -12.79
C LYS A 416 24.39 -9.22 -11.37
N VAL A 417 23.76 -9.95 -10.46
CA VAL A 417 24.13 -10.09 -9.06
C VAL A 417 24.59 -11.53 -8.86
N ASN A 418 25.90 -11.76 -8.97
CA ASN A 418 26.48 -13.08 -8.77
C ASN A 418 26.52 -13.47 -7.29
N SER A 419 26.93 -14.72 -7.01
CA SER A 419 26.94 -15.27 -5.65
C SER A 419 27.87 -14.51 -4.68
N GLU A 420 28.97 -13.95 -5.17
CA GLU A 420 29.92 -13.18 -4.35
C GLU A 420 29.30 -11.84 -3.95
N ILE A 421 28.73 -11.09 -4.91
CA ILE A 421 28.01 -9.84 -4.64
C ILE A 421 26.85 -10.10 -3.66
N ASN A 422 26.08 -11.17 -3.88
CA ASN A 422 24.96 -11.52 -3.01
C ASN A 422 25.43 -11.86 -1.59
N TYR A 423 26.50 -12.66 -1.45
CA TYR A 423 27.06 -13.00 -0.14
C TYR A 423 27.49 -11.74 0.63
N ASP A 424 28.24 -10.84 -0.02
CA ASP A 424 28.72 -9.61 0.61
C ASP A 424 27.57 -8.65 0.95
N LEU A 425 26.53 -8.58 0.10
CA LEU A 425 25.32 -7.81 0.38
C LEU A 425 24.59 -8.33 1.63
N ILE A 426 24.41 -9.65 1.75
CA ILE A 426 23.77 -10.25 2.92
C ILE A 426 24.61 -10.02 4.18
N LYS A 427 25.94 -10.10 4.09
CA LYS A 427 26.83 -9.74 5.20
C LYS A 427 26.73 -8.27 5.60
N ALA A 428 26.63 -7.36 4.64
CA ALA A 428 26.40 -5.95 4.92
C ALA A 428 25.04 -5.72 5.61
N ALA A 429 23.98 -6.39 5.15
CA ALA A 429 22.65 -6.33 5.76
C ALA A 429 22.63 -6.93 7.18
N GLU A 430 23.29 -8.07 7.40
CA GLU A 430 23.47 -8.70 8.72
C GLU A 430 24.18 -7.75 9.70
N ASN A 431 25.25 -7.09 9.23
CA ASN A 431 25.96 -6.10 10.05
C ASN A 431 25.08 -4.91 10.39
N LEU A 432 24.30 -4.37 9.45
CA LEU A 432 23.37 -3.27 9.71
C LEU A 432 22.32 -3.68 10.76
N GLY A 433 21.68 -4.85 10.59
CA GLY A 433 20.64 -5.33 11.50
C GLY A 433 21.18 -5.64 12.91
N ASN A 434 22.36 -6.23 13.04
CA ASN A 434 22.95 -6.59 14.34
C ASN A 434 23.64 -5.42 15.04
N SER A 435 24.04 -4.37 14.32
CA SER A 435 24.70 -3.19 14.89
C SER A 435 23.72 -2.30 15.68
N ASP A 436 22.42 -2.39 15.42
CA ASP A 436 21.36 -1.72 16.19
C ASP A 436 21.34 -2.17 17.67
N GLY A 437 21.95 -3.32 18.00
CA GLY A 437 22.08 -3.83 19.38
C GLY A 437 23.27 -3.28 20.19
N LYS A 438 24.18 -2.50 19.61
CA LYS A 438 25.38 -1.99 20.30
C LYS A 438 25.35 -0.47 20.49
N GLY A 439 24.53 -0.02 21.46
CA GLY A 439 24.78 1.14 22.33
C GLY A 439 25.44 2.39 21.75
N THR A 440 25.13 2.79 20.52
CA THR A 440 25.66 4.01 19.90
C THR A 440 24.52 4.80 19.30
N ASP A 441 24.68 6.11 19.29
CA ASP A 441 23.76 7.13 18.82
C ASP A 441 23.13 6.71 17.46
N LEU A 442 21.89 6.17 17.48
CA LEU A 442 21.18 5.46 16.38
C LEU A 442 21.19 6.18 15.01
N ARG A 443 21.59 7.45 14.98
CA ARG A 443 21.59 8.30 13.78
C ARG A 443 22.92 8.30 13.03
N LYS A 444 24.05 8.18 13.74
CA LYS A 444 25.38 8.29 13.12
C LYS A 444 25.80 6.97 12.50
N GLY A 445 25.71 5.88 13.25
CA GLY A 445 26.11 4.54 12.75
C GLY A 445 25.33 4.08 11.52
N LEU A 446 24.00 4.07 11.55
CA LEU A 446 23.19 3.38 10.54
C LEU A 446 23.36 3.95 9.12
N PHE A 447 23.36 5.28 8.97
CA PHE A 447 23.44 5.93 7.66
C PHE A 447 24.85 6.35 7.27
N GLU A 448 25.78 6.57 8.21
CA GLU A 448 27.20 6.74 7.88
C GLU A 448 27.82 5.39 7.45
N GLN A 449 27.39 4.25 8.03
CA GLN A 449 27.81 2.91 7.59
C GLN A 449 27.28 2.54 6.20
N ARG A 450 26.16 3.13 5.75
CA ARG A 450 25.66 2.96 4.37
C ARG A 450 26.47 3.75 3.32
N GLN A 451 27.31 4.71 3.76
CA GLN A 451 28.19 5.49 2.89
C GLN A 451 29.59 4.87 2.70
N LEU A 452 29.97 3.91 3.55
CA LEU A 452 31.15 3.05 3.37
C LEU A 452 30.82 1.89 2.44
#